data_AF-A0A2V2DIW0-F1
#
_entry.id   AF-A0A2V2DIW0-F1
#
_cell.length_a   1.000
_cell.length_b   1.000
_cell.length_c   1.000
_cell.angle_alpha   90.00
_cell.angle_beta   90.00
_cell.angle_gamma   90.00
#
_symmetry.space_group_name_H-M   'P 1'
#
loop_
_entity.id
_entity.type
_entity.pdbx_description
1 polymer ?
#
loop_
_entity_poly.entity_id
_entity_poly.type
_entity_poly.pdbx_seq_one_letter_code
_entity_poly.pdbx_strand_id
1 'polypeptide(L)'
;MLKKLLRHEWLETWKIPALISSIILALSAVSALYFHFAASPAPDVELNVGNTVLFLGYVMLICSVSLILAVYLGVRFYKNLYTDEGYLMHTLPVKPWMLLTSKALVASAWLWIVNLLMLLLILPVTMAALPKLAYFDPGDLSMVSESLLATLGGSIPGALFYLFPYLIVNCAFTAITLYTAVCLGQLFPRHKVLAAILCYLGINALISTASSFFILPGMTGVIITHADEAEQFFSLVMPAFMRTIYIISFFVEIFLSAILFFVSDYIMRKCLNLD
;
A
#
# COMPACT_ATOMS: atom_id res chain seq x y z
N MET A 1 6.60 12.05 27.39
CA MET A 1 6.81 10.58 27.26
C MET A 1 6.70 10.09 25.82
N LEU A 2 5.66 10.47 25.05
CA LEU A 2 5.46 10.02 23.66
C LEU A 2 6.68 10.24 22.74
N LYS A 3 7.33 11.40 22.79
CA LYS A 3 8.55 11.68 22.00
C LYS A 3 9.70 10.69 22.27
N LYS A 4 9.86 10.25 23.53
CA LYS A 4 10.90 9.28 23.91
C LYS A 4 10.56 7.89 23.36
N LEU A 5 9.30 7.49 23.45
CA LEU A 5 8.78 6.23 22.88
C LEU A 5 9.00 6.19 21.36
N LEU A 6 8.59 7.23 20.64
CA LEU A 6 8.77 7.32 19.18
C LEU A 6 10.25 7.19 18.77
N ARG A 7 11.16 7.86 19.49
CA ARG A 7 12.60 7.78 19.20
C ARG A 7 13.13 6.35 19.39
N HIS A 8 12.71 5.68 20.47
CA HIS A 8 13.14 4.32 20.76
C HIS A 8 12.62 3.33 19.72
N GLU A 9 11.31 3.38 19.43
CA GLU A 9 10.67 2.54 18.42
C GLU A 9 11.33 2.71 17.05
N TRP A 10 11.65 3.95 16.65
CA TRP A 10 12.34 4.23 15.39
C TRP A 10 13.74 3.58 15.32
N LEU A 11 14.55 3.76 16.37
CA LEU A 11 15.92 3.22 16.47
C LEU A 11 15.97 1.69 16.50
N GLU A 12 14.89 1.06 16.94
CA GLU A 12 14.79 -0.39 16.91
C GLU A 12 14.19 -0.90 15.60
N THR A 13 13.34 -0.11 14.93
CA THR A 13 12.60 -0.56 13.74
C THR A 13 13.42 -0.43 12.46
N TRP A 14 14.32 0.55 12.35
CA TRP A 14 14.87 0.99 11.06
C TRP A 14 15.63 -0.07 10.24
N LYS A 15 16.30 -1.04 10.89
CA LYS A 15 17.22 -1.96 10.20
C LYS A 15 16.53 -2.79 9.11
N ILE A 16 15.37 -3.38 9.44
CA ILE A 16 14.68 -4.31 8.54
C ILE A 16 13.96 -3.60 7.39
N PRO A 17 13.18 -2.53 7.62
CA PRO A 17 12.62 -1.71 6.56
C PRO A 17 13.70 -1.10 5.66
N ALA A 18 14.83 -0.63 6.21
CA ALA A 18 15.93 -0.12 5.40
C ALA A 18 16.56 -1.21 4.51
N LEU A 19 16.73 -2.43 5.03
CA LEU A 19 17.19 -3.57 4.24
C LEU A 19 16.19 -3.91 3.12
N ILE A 20 14.88 -3.92 3.42
CA ILE A 20 13.83 -4.12 2.42
C ILE A 20 13.88 -3.04 1.33
N SER A 21 14.03 -1.76 1.71
CA SER A 21 14.19 -0.66 0.76
C SER A 21 15.40 -0.85 -0.16
N SER A 22 16.52 -1.36 0.37
CA SER A 22 17.71 -1.64 -0.44
C SER A 22 17.47 -2.78 -1.44
N ILE A 23 16.69 -3.81 -1.07
CA ILE A 23 16.31 -4.90 -1.96
C ILE A 23 15.42 -4.39 -3.09
N ILE A 24 14.42 -3.56 -2.78
CA ILE A 24 13.53 -2.97 -3.80
C ILE A 24 14.36 -2.14 -4.78
N LEU A 25 15.28 -1.31 -4.28
CA LEU A 25 16.16 -0.50 -5.11
C LEU A 25 17.03 -1.37 -6.04
N ALA A 26 17.65 -2.42 -5.51
CA ALA A 26 18.46 -3.34 -6.30
C ALA A 26 17.62 -4.05 -7.38
N LEU A 27 16.43 -4.55 -7.03
CA LEU A 27 15.53 -5.24 -7.95
C LEU A 27 15.05 -4.31 -9.09
N SER A 28 14.67 -3.08 -8.74
CA SER A 28 14.26 -2.07 -9.73
C SER A 28 15.43 -1.63 -10.62
N ALA A 29 16.63 -1.48 -10.07
CA ALA A 29 17.82 -1.15 -10.86
C ALA A 29 18.17 -2.24 -11.88
N VAL A 30 18.17 -3.52 -11.45
CA VAL A 30 18.43 -4.67 -12.33
C VAL A 30 17.38 -4.74 -13.44
N SER A 31 16.10 -4.56 -13.09
CA SER A 31 15.00 -4.59 -14.05
C SER A 31 15.07 -3.42 -15.04
N ALA A 32 15.39 -2.21 -14.57
CA ALA A 32 15.59 -1.04 -15.43
C ALA A 32 16.74 -1.26 -16.43
N LEU A 33 17.87 -1.79 -15.96
CA LEU A 33 19.01 -2.09 -16.83
C LEU A 33 18.67 -3.15 -17.87
N TYR A 34 17.95 -4.21 -17.48
CA TYR A 34 17.49 -5.23 -18.41
C TYR A 34 16.64 -4.62 -19.54
N PHE A 35 15.61 -3.83 -19.21
CA PHE A 35 14.74 -3.21 -20.21
C PHE A 35 15.45 -2.13 -21.05
N HIS A 36 16.47 -1.48 -20.49
CA HIS A 36 17.29 -0.53 -21.24
C HIS A 36 18.07 -1.24 -22.36
N PHE A 37 18.65 -2.41 -22.09
CA PHE A 37 19.40 -3.18 -23.08
C PHE A 37 18.55 -4.15 -23.90
N ALA A 38 17.31 -4.40 -23.49
CA ALA A 38 16.40 -5.28 -24.22
C ALA A 38 16.15 -4.75 -25.65
N ALA A 39 16.27 -5.64 -26.62
CA ALA A 39 15.94 -5.33 -28.01
C ALA A 39 14.48 -4.93 -28.12
N SER A 40 14.20 -3.89 -28.92
CA SER A 40 12.83 -3.56 -29.27
C SER A 40 12.22 -4.68 -30.11
N PRO A 41 10.95 -5.04 -29.91
CA PRO A 41 10.27 -6.02 -30.74
C PRO A 41 10.27 -5.58 -32.22
N ALA A 42 10.34 -6.57 -33.12
CA ALA A 42 10.20 -6.35 -34.55
C ALA A 42 8.75 -5.94 -34.89
N PRO A 43 8.51 -5.21 -36.00
CA PRO A 43 7.18 -4.67 -36.34
C PRO A 43 6.10 -5.73 -36.57
N ASP A 44 6.47 -6.99 -36.77
CA ASP A 44 5.59 -8.16 -36.89
C ASP A 44 5.25 -8.83 -35.55
N VAL A 45 5.86 -8.38 -34.45
CA VAL A 45 5.66 -8.93 -33.11
C VAL A 45 4.69 -8.05 -32.31
N GLU A 46 3.43 -8.46 -32.26
CA GLU A 46 2.39 -7.78 -31.46
C GLU A 46 2.71 -7.78 -29.96
N LEU A 47 3.30 -8.87 -29.44
CA LEU A 47 3.66 -8.98 -28.02
C LEU A 47 4.93 -9.81 -27.83
N ASN A 48 5.93 -9.24 -27.18
CA ASN A 48 7.11 -9.96 -26.75
C ASN A 48 6.83 -10.67 -25.41
N VAL A 49 6.34 -11.91 -25.51
CA VAL A 49 5.97 -12.75 -24.37
C VAL A 49 7.08 -12.84 -23.32
N GLY A 50 8.35 -12.93 -23.74
CA GLY A 50 9.48 -13.04 -22.83
C GLY A 50 9.64 -11.80 -21.95
N ASN A 51 9.62 -10.61 -22.56
CA ASN A 51 9.71 -9.34 -21.84
C ASN A 51 8.48 -9.09 -20.96
N THR A 52 7.29 -9.50 -21.41
CA THR A 52 6.05 -9.37 -20.63
C THR A 52 6.06 -10.24 -19.38
N VAL A 53 6.52 -11.49 -19.48
CA VAL A 53 6.66 -12.39 -18.32
C VAL A 53 7.67 -11.84 -17.31
N LEU A 54 8.80 -11.29 -17.78
CA LEU A 54 9.81 -10.69 -16.91
C LEU A 54 9.27 -9.43 -16.21
N PHE A 55 8.52 -8.59 -16.91
CA PHE A 55 7.87 -7.42 -16.33
C PHE A 55 6.82 -7.81 -15.27
N LEU A 56 5.98 -8.81 -15.57
CA LEU A 56 4.99 -9.33 -14.61
C LEU A 56 5.67 -9.94 -13.38
N GLY A 57 6.77 -10.68 -13.58
CA GLY A 57 7.59 -11.22 -12.50
C GLY A 57 8.17 -10.14 -11.59
N TYR A 58 8.67 -9.05 -12.18
CA TYR A 58 9.14 -7.88 -11.43
C TYR A 58 8.03 -7.27 -10.55
N VAL A 59 6.83 -7.05 -11.11
CA VAL A 59 5.69 -6.50 -10.36
C VAL A 59 5.30 -7.43 -9.20
N MET A 60 5.19 -8.74 -9.45
CA MET A 60 4.89 -9.75 -8.43
C MET A 60 5.93 -9.77 -7.30
N LEU A 61 7.22 -9.65 -7.63
CA LEU A 61 8.30 -9.62 -6.65
C LEU A 61 8.23 -8.37 -5.77
N ILE A 62 8.00 -7.18 -6.34
CA ILE A 62 7.83 -5.96 -5.56
C ILE A 62 6.62 -6.05 -4.63
N CYS A 63 5.48 -6.55 -5.13
CA CYS A 63 4.30 -6.78 -4.30
C CYS A 63 4.60 -7.74 -3.13
N SER A 64 5.35 -8.81 -3.39
CA SER A 64 5.76 -9.78 -2.36
C SER A 64 6.64 -9.15 -1.28
N VAL A 65 7.60 -8.29 -1.67
CA VAL A 65 8.47 -7.59 -0.73
C VAL A 65 7.69 -6.60 0.15
N SER A 66 6.69 -5.91 -0.42
CA SER A 66 5.79 -5.05 0.35
C SER A 66 4.98 -5.83 1.39
N LEU A 67 4.50 -7.03 1.01
CA LEU A 67 3.79 -7.92 1.94
C LEU A 67 4.70 -8.38 3.09
N ILE A 68 5.96 -8.72 2.80
CA ILE A 68 6.95 -9.10 3.83
C ILE A 68 7.14 -7.98 4.85
N LEU A 69 7.19 -6.72 4.42
CA LEU A 69 7.28 -5.57 5.34
C LEU A 69 6.06 -5.48 6.26
N ALA A 70 4.84 -5.61 5.71
CA ALA A 70 3.62 -5.59 6.49
C ALA A 70 3.60 -6.73 7.53
N VAL A 71 3.96 -7.95 7.12
CA VAL A 71 4.06 -9.10 8.04
C VAL A 71 5.10 -8.85 9.13
N TYR A 72 6.28 -8.33 8.78
CA TYR A 72 7.32 -8.00 9.75
C TYR A 72 6.84 -7.00 10.81
N LEU A 73 6.17 -5.92 10.40
CA LEU A 73 5.62 -4.92 11.32
C LEU A 73 4.57 -5.54 12.25
N GLY A 74 3.74 -6.46 11.73
CA GLY A 74 2.72 -7.15 12.51
C GLY A 74 3.32 -8.12 13.54
N VAL A 75 4.31 -8.92 13.13
CA VAL A 75 5.03 -9.85 14.01
C VAL A 75 5.80 -9.09 15.09
N ARG A 76 6.44 -7.98 14.73
CA ARG A 76 7.14 -7.11 15.69
C ARG A 76 6.18 -6.52 16.71
N PHE A 77 5.02 -6.03 16.26
CA PHE A 77 3.99 -5.51 17.15
C PHE A 77 3.48 -6.58 18.11
N TYR A 78 3.23 -7.79 17.59
CA TYR A 78 2.83 -8.94 18.40
C TYR A 78 3.87 -9.28 19.48
N LYS A 79 5.15 -9.44 19.10
CA LYS A 79 6.23 -9.75 20.05
C LYS A 79 6.37 -8.67 21.12
N ASN A 80 6.41 -7.40 20.72
CA ASN A 80 6.62 -6.30 21.66
C ASN A 80 5.53 -6.16 22.73
N LEU A 81 4.29 -6.56 22.43
CA LEU A 81 3.13 -6.25 23.27
C LEU A 81 2.53 -7.48 23.96
N TYR A 82 2.63 -8.66 23.34
CA TYR A 82 1.93 -9.87 23.78
C TYR A 82 2.87 -11.05 24.10
N THR A 83 4.18 -10.80 24.22
CA THR A 83 5.14 -11.79 24.75
C THR A 83 5.77 -11.28 26.06
N ASP A 84 6.81 -11.93 26.57
CA ASP A 84 7.48 -11.57 27.83
C ASP A 84 7.93 -10.09 27.87
N GLU A 85 8.30 -9.52 26.72
CA GLU A 85 8.61 -8.09 26.57
C GLU A 85 7.39 -7.19 26.86
N GLY A 86 6.19 -7.68 26.53
CA GLY A 86 4.91 -7.03 26.75
C GLY A 86 4.58 -6.82 28.23
N TYR A 87 4.97 -7.75 29.11
CA TYR A 87 4.79 -7.60 30.55
C TYR A 87 5.51 -6.34 31.06
N LEU A 88 6.76 -6.13 30.62
CA LEU A 88 7.52 -4.93 30.96
C LEU A 88 6.85 -3.67 30.39
N MET A 89 6.35 -3.73 29.16
CA MET A 89 5.70 -2.59 28.48
C MET A 89 4.39 -2.17 29.14
N HIS A 90 3.62 -3.13 29.69
CA HIS A 90 2.37 -2.86 30.40
C HIS A 90 2.58 -2.34 31.83
N THR A 91 3.77 -2.51 32.41
CA THR A 91 4.13 -1.95 33.74
C THR A 91 4.68 -0.52 33.69
N LEU A 92 4.99 0.00 32.49
CA LEU A 92 5.40 1.39 32.34
C LEU A 92 4.25 2.34 32.73
N PRO A 93 4.52 3.51 33.36
CA PRO A 93 3.51 4.49 33.74
C PRO A 93 3.01 5.28 32.50
N VAL A 94 2.56 4.57 31.48
CA VAL A 94 2.17 5.08 30.17
C VAL A 94 0.84 4.46 29.77
N LYS A 95 -0.07 5.27 29.24
CA LYS A 95 -1.41 4.80 28.85
C LYS A 95 -1.31 3.88 27.61
N PRO A 96 -2.11 2.79 27.52
CA PRO A 96 -2.09 1.85 26.38
C PRO A 96 -2.23 2.52 25.00
N TRP A 97 -3.11 3.52 24.88
CA TRP A 97 -3.26 4.28 23.63
C TRP A 97 -1.96 4.97 23.20
N MET A 98 -1.11 5.44 24.12
CA MET A 98 0.16 6.09 23.78
C MET A 98 1.17 5.10 23.19
N LEU A 99 1.16 3.85 23.69
CA LEU A 99 1.98 2.78 23.14
C LEU A 99 1.52 2.42 21.72
N LEU A 100 0.21 2.20 21.55
CA LEU A 100 -0.39 1.91 20.25
C LEU A 100 -0.11 3.03 19.24
N THR A 101 -0.35 4.30 19.59
CA THR A 101 -0.09 5.44 18.71
C THR A 101 1.39 5.56 18.36
N SER A 102 2.31 5.32 19.30
CA SER A 102 3.75 5.40 19.02
C SER A 102 4.20 4.35 17.99
N LYS A 103 3.74 3.10 18.12
CA LYS A 103 4.03 2.03 17.17
C LYS A 103 3.33 2.25 15.83
N ALA A 104 2.12 2.81 15.84
CA ALA A 104 1.34 3.05 14.63
C ALA A 104 1.98 4.15 13.78
N LEU A 105 2.46 5.23 14.40
CA LEU A 105 3.16 6.32 13.72
C LEU A 105 4.51 5.88 13.13
N VAL A 106 5.27 5.04 13.85
CA VAL A 106 6.54 4.53 13.32
C VAL A 106 6.30 3.56 12.16
N ALA A 107 5.33 2.66 12.28
CA ALA A 107 4.96 1.78 11.18
C ALA A 107 4.41 2.54 9.97
N SER A 108 3.53 3.51 10.17
CA SER A 108 2.99 4.32 9.07
C SER A 108 4.08 5.12 8.37
N ALA A 109 5.05 5.67 9.10
CA ALA A 109 6.19 6.36 8.52
C ALA A 109 7.09 5.41 7.68
N TRP A 110 7.34 4.19 8.13
CA TRP A 110 8.09 3.19 7.34
C TRP A 110 7.32 2.72 6.10
N LEU A 111 6.03 2.45 6.24
CA LEU A 111 5.16 2.13 5.10
C LEU A 111 5.15 3.28 4.09
N TRP A 112 5.11 4.53 4.56
CA TRP A 112 5.12 5.69 3.70
C TRP A 112 6.44 5.84 2.94
N ILE A 113 7.59 5.69 3.60
CA ILE A 113 8.91 5.72 2.96
C ILE A 113 9.03 4.63 1.89
N VAL A 114 8.58 3.41 2.20
CA VAL A 114 8.67 2.27 1.27
C VAL A 114 7.71 2.44 0.09
N ASN A 115 6.48 2.90 0.33
CA ASN A 115 5.52 3.18 -0.74
C ASN A 115 5.99 4.32 -1.65
N LEU A 116 6.57 5.39 -1.09
CA LEU A 116 7.17 6.47 -1.86
C LEU A 116 8.33 5.95 -2.73
N LEU A 117 9.21 5.13 -2.15
CA LEU A 117 10.32 4.51 -2.87
C LEU A 117 9.81 3.61 -4.00
N MET A 118 8.81 2.78 -3.75
CA MET A 118 8.19 1.94 -4.77
C MET A 118 7.60 2.77 -5.91
N LEU A 119 6.86 3.85 -5.60
CA LEU A 119 6.29 4.75 -6.60
C LEU A 119 7.39 5.36 -7.49
N LEU A 120 8.47 5.84 -6.88
CA LEU A 120 9.60 6.44 -7.59
C LEU A 120 10.36 5.45 -8.48
N LEU A 121 10.39 4.17 -8.11
CA LEU A 121 11.13 3.14 -8.83
C LEU A 121 10.29 2.40 -9.88
N ILE A 122 8.99 2.23 -9.66
CA ILE A 122 8.09 1.59 -10.62
C ILE A 122 7.91 2.45 -11.87
N LEU A 123 7.64 3.76 -11.72
CA LEU A 123 7.39 4.65 -12.86
C LEU A 123 8.50 4.64 -13.95
N PRO A 124 9.80 4.78 -13.63
CA PRO A 124 10.83 4.74 -14.65
C PRO A 124 10.99 3.33 -15.25
N VAL A 125 10.81 2.27 -14.46
CA VAL A 125 10.88 0.89 -14.96
C VAL A 125 9.71 0.60 -15.91
N THR A 126 8.50 1.06 -15.61
CA THR A 126 7.35 0.89 -16.52
C THR A 126 7.54 1.68 -17.80
N MET A 127 8.03 2.92 -17.74
CA MET A 127 8.36 3.73 -18.92
C MET A 127 9.41 3.06 -19.81
N ALA A 128 10.43 2.42 -19.21
CA ALA A 128 11.45 1.69 -19.96
C ALA A 128 10.94 0.35 -20.51
N ALA A 129 10.05 -0.34 -19.79
CA ALA A 129 9.53 -1.65 -20.16
C ALA A 129 8.47 -1.58 -21.26
N LEU A 130 7.50 -0.66 -21.15
CA LEU A 130 6.34 -0.54 -22.05
C LEU A 130 6.70 -0.61 -23.55
N PRO A 131 7.61 0.21 -24.10
CA PRO A 131 7.98 0.16 -25.53
C PRO A 131 8.71 -1.13 -25.95
N LYS A 132 9.06 -1.99 -24.98
CA LYS A 132 9.73 -3.28 -25.20
C LYS A 132 8.78 -4.47 -25.06
N LEU A 133 7.57 -4.25 -24.56
CA LEU A 133 6.54 -5.29 -24.39
C LEU A 133 5.78 -5.55 -25.70
N ALA A 134 5.50 -4.49 -26.45
CA ALA A 134 4.80 -4.53 -27.72
C ALA A 134 5.46 -3.54 -28.69
N TYR A 135 5.19 -3.69 -29.99
CA TYR A 135 5.54 -2.65 -30.96
C TYR A 135 4.68 -1.41 -30.70
N PHE A 136 5.31 -0.26 -30.45
CA PHE A 136 4.66 1.04 -30.32
C PHE A 136 5.22 1.96 -31.39
N ASP A 137 4.34 2.63 -32.15
CA ASP A 137 4.80 3.69 -33.03
C ASP A 137 5.23 4.90 -32.18
N PRO A 138 6.15 5.76 -32.66
CA PRO A 138 6.67 6.90 -31.91
C PRO A 138 5.59 7.88 -31.43
N GLY A 139 4.42 7.91 -32.09
CA GLY A 139 3.26 8.72 -31.70
C GLY A 139 2.42 8.14 -30.55
N ASP A 140 2.51 6.83 -30.30
CA ASP A 140 1.73 6.15 -29.27
C ASP A 140 2.31 6.36 -27.87
N LEU A 141 3.60 6.70 -27.78
CA LEU A 141 4.28 7.02 -26.52
C LEU A 141 3.67 8.25 -25.83
N SER A 142 3.21 9.24 -26.61
CA SER A 142 2.43 10.37 -26.09
C SER A 142 1.10 9.91 -25.49
N MET A 143 0.37 9.04 -26.19
CA MET A 143 -0.92 8.51 -25.69
C MET A 143 -0.75 7.66 -24.42
N VAL A 144 0.35 6.90 -24.31
CA VAL A 144 0.69 6.15 -23.10
C VAL A 144 0.99 7.10 -21.94
N SER A 145 1.72 8.20 -22.18
CA SER A 145 1.98 9.19 -21.14
C SER A 145 0.69 9.90 -20.70
N GLU A 146 -0.20 10.23 -21.63
CA GLU A 146 -1.49 10.87 -21.35
C GLU A 146 -2.45 9.95 -20.61
N SER A 147 -2.52 8.66 -20.99
CA SER A 147 -3.32 7.66 -20.28
C SER A 147 -2.80 7.37 -18.88
N LEU A 148 -1.48 7.38 -18.67
CA LEU A 148 -0.89 7.27 -17.33
C LEU A 148 -1.21 8.50 -16.47
N LEU A 149 -1.09 9.70 -17.03
CA LEU A 149 -1.51 10.94 -16.39
C LEU A 149 -3.00 10.95 -16.04
N ALA A 150 -3.83 10.47 -16.96
CA ALA A 150 -5.26 10.33 -16.73
C ALA A 150 -5.58 9.39 -15.57
N THR A 151 -4.88 8.26 -15.48
CA THR A 151 -5.02 7.28 -14.39
C THR A 151 -4.58 7.89 -13.04
N LEU A 152 -3.62 8.82 -13.05
CA LEU A 152 -3.18 9.54 -11.85
C LEU A 152 -4.11 10.69 -11.44
N GLY A 153 -5.14 11.01 -12.22
CA GLY A 153 -6.08 12.10 -11.94
C GLY A 153 -5.90 13.34 -12.82
N GLY A 154 -5.18 13.22 -13.92
CA GLY A 154 -5.00 14.25 -14.94
C GLY A 154 -3.61 14.89 -14.86
N SER A 155 -3.53 16.15 -14.47
CA SER A 155 -2.26 16.90 -14.47
C SER A 155 -1.32 16.44 -13.35
N ILE A 156 0.00 16.48 -13.57
CA ILE A 156 1.02 16.12 -12.55
C ILE A 156 0.84 16.91 -11.24
N PRO A 157 0.66 18.24 -11.25
CA PRO A 157 0.45 18.99 -10.00
C PRO A 157 -0.85 18.61 -9.28
N GLY A 158 -1.92 18.37 -10.05
CA GLY A 158 -3.21 17.95 -9.51
C GLY A 158 -3.15 16.55 -8.91
N ALA A 159 -2.55 15.61 -9.62
CA ALA A 159 -2.32 14.25 -9.16
C ALA A 159 -1.55 14.24 -7.84
N LEU A 160 -0.43 14.99 -7.74
CA LEU A 160 0.33 15.10 -6.50
C LEU A 160 -0.49 15.71 -5.36
N PHE A 161 -1.33 16.72 -5.64
CA PHE A 161 -2.17 17.36 -4.62
C PHE A 161 -3.18 16.40 -3.99
N TYR A 162 -3.78 15.49 -4.76
CA TYR A 162 -4.76 14.52 -4.25
C TYR A 162 -4.10 13.22 -3.74
N LEU A 163 -3.10 12.71 -4.45
CA LEU A 163 -2.46 11.43 -4.18
C LEU A 163 -1.57 11.48 -2.93
N PHE A 164 -0.83 12.58 -2.73
CA PHE A 164 0.09 12.69 -1.60
C PHE A 164 -0.61 12.60 -0.22
N PRO A 165 -1.67 13.39 0.08
CA PRO A 165 -2.38 13.25 1.35
C PRO A 165 -3.09 11.90 1.48
N TYR A 166 -3.63 11.37 0.37
CA TYR A 166 -4.23 10.03 0.33
C TYR A 166 -3.21 8.95 0.75
N LEU A 167 -2.01 8.95 0.18
CA LEU A 167 -0.96 7.97 0.52
C LEU A 167 -0.57 8.00 2.00
N ILE A 168 -0.49 9.19 2.61
CA ILE A 168 -0.17 9.33 4.04
C ILE A 168 -1.25 8.67 4.90
N VAL A 169 -2.52 8.96 4.60
CA VAL A 169 -3.66 8.37 5.31
C VAL A 169 -3.71 6.86 5.09
N ASN A 170 -3.49 6.40 3.87
CA ASN A 170 -3.51 4.98 3.52
C ASN A 170 -2.44 4.19 4.28
N CYS A 171 -1.24 4.76 4.46
CA CYS A 171 -0.18 4.14 5.26
C CYS A 171 -0.57 4.05 6.75
N ALA A 172 -1.20 5.08 7.30
CA ALA A 172 -1.71 5.06 8.67
C ALA A 172 -2.85 4.04 8.84
N PHE A 173 -3.79 4.00 7.89
CA PHE A 173 -4.89 3.06 7.85
C PHE A 173 -4.40 1.61 7.79
N THR A 174 -3.42 1.32 6.94
CA THR A 174 -2.80 -0.01 6.81
C THR A 174 -2.13 -0.44 8.11
N ALA A 175 -1.35 0.46 8.74
CA ALA A 175 -0.69 0.18 10.02
C ALA A 175 -1.69 -0.10 11.15
N ILE A 176 -2.74 0.72 11.26
CA ILE A 176 -3.79 0.54 12.28
C ILE A 176 -4.55 -0.77 12.04
N THR A 177 -4.94 -1.05 10.80
CA THR A 177 -5.66 -2.28 10.43
C THR A 177 -4.85 -3.53 10.79
N LEU A 178 -3.55 -3.52 10.48
CA LEU A 178 -2.63 -4.59 10.85
C LEU A 178 -2.61 -4.81 12.37
N TYR A 179 -2.51 -3.74 13.16
CA TYR A 179 -2.48 -3.84 14.61
C TYR A 179 -3.82 -4.25 15.20
N THR A 180 -4.93 -3.75 14.67
CA THR A 180 -6.27 -4.18 15.07
C THR A 180 -6.48 -5.66 14.81
N ALA A 181 -6.00 -6.17 13.67
CA ALA A 181 -6.03 -7.61 13.40
C ALA A 181 -5.21 -8.42 14.39
N VAL A 182 -4.02 -7.94 14.78
CA VAL A 182 -3.21 -8.59 15.83
C VAL A 182 -3.93 -8.58 17.17
N CYS A 183 -4.49 -7.44 17.58
CA CYS A 183 -5.27 -7.31 18.82
C CYS A 183 -6.47 -8.26 18.83
N LEU A 184 -7.23 -8.34 17.72
CA LEU A 184 -8.37 -9.23 17.57
C LEU A 184 -7.96 -10.71 17.63
N GLY A 185 -6.84 -11.06 17.00
CA GLY A 185 -6.29 -12.42 17.05
C GLY A 185 -5.95 -12.89 18.47
N GLN A 186 -5.62 -11.97 19.39
CA GLN A 186 -5.33 -12.32 20.78
C GLN A 186 -6.54 -12.73 21.60
N LEU A 187 -7.77 -12.37 21.19
CA LEU A 187 -8.97 -12.80 21.89
C LEU A 187 -9.21 -14.31 21.74
N PHE A 188 -8.58 -14.97 20.77
CA PHE A 188 -8.74 -16.39 20.56
C PHE A 188 -7.88 -17.22 21.54
N PRO A 189 -8.43 -18.27 22.17
CA PRO A 189 -7.71 -19.06 23.16
C PRO A 189 -6.62 -19.97 22.57
N ARG A 190 -6.70 -20.32 21.28
CA ARG A 190 -5.72 -21.17 20.58
C ARG A 190 -5.32 -20.55 19.24
N HIS A 191 -4.05 -20.79 18.85
CA HIS A 191 -3.46 -20.32 17.59
C HIS A 191 -3.57 -18.80 17.35
N LYS A 192 -3.20 -18.00 18.35
CA LYS A 192 -3.33 -16.52 18.34
C LYS A 192 -2.74 -15.85 17.10
N VAL A 193 -1.61 -16.35 16.59
CA VAL A 193 -0.96 -15.82 15.37
C VAL A 193 -1.79 -16.11 14.11
N LEU A 194 -2.31 -17.33 13.96
CA LEU A 194 -3.13 -17.70 12.80
C LEU A 194 -4.49 -16.99 12.84
N ALA A 195 -5.07 -16.82 14.04
CA ALA A 195 -6.27 -16.02 14.24
C ALA A 195 -6.04 -14.55 13.83
N ALA A 196 -4.90 -13.95 14.17
CA ALA A 196 -4.56 -12.59 13.73
C ALA A 196 -4.48 -12.46 12.20
N ILE A 197 -3.86 -13.45 11.52
CA ILE A 197 -3.79 -13.47 10.05
C ILE A 197 -5.19 -13.56 9.44
N LEU A 198 -6.04 -14.45 9.97
CA LEU A 198 -7.43 -14.58 9.51
C LEU A 198 -8.24 -13.31 9.77
N CYS A 199 -8.07 -12.65 10.92
CA CYS A 199 -8.69 -11.36 11.20
C CYS A 199 -8.23 -10.28 10.21
N TYR A 200 -6.93 -10.24 9.87
CA TYR A 200 -6.41 -9.28 8.89
C TYR A 200 -7.04 -9.50 7.51
N LEU A 201 -7.08 -10.75 7.04
CA LEU A 201 -7.72 -11.11 5.78
C LEU A 201 -9.22 -10.80 5.81
N GLY A 202 -9.91 -11.11 6.91
CA GLY A 202 -11.34 -10.84 7.08
C GLY A 202 -11.67 -9.35 7.06
N ILE A 203 -10.89 -8.52 7.75
CA ILE A 203 -11.07 -7.06 7.73
C ILE A 203 -10.86 -6.50 6.32
N ASN A 204 -9.78 -6.90 5.64
CA ASN A 204 -9.53 -6.46 4.26
C ASN A 204 -10.62 -6.95 3.30
N ALA A 205 -11.08 -8.20 3.42
CA ALA A 205 -12.17 -8.73 2.59
C ALA A 205 -13.48 -7.94 2.79
N LEU A 206 -13.81 -7.59 4.04
CA LEU A 206 -14.98 -6.75 4.35
C LEU A 206 -14.84 -5.36 3.73
N ILE A 207 -13.69 -4.72 3.89
CA ILE A 207 -13.41 -3.39 3.32
C ILE A 207 -13.50 -3.46 1.79
N SER A 208 -12.81 -4.40 1.14
CA SER A 208 -12.84 -4.55 -0.32
C SER A 208 -14.24 -4.83 -0.86
N THR A 209 -15.03 -5.65 -0.16
CA THR A 209 -16.43 -5.91 -0.53
C THR A 209 -17.25 -4.64 -0.43
N ALA A 210 -17.15 -3.91 0.70
CA ALA A 210 -17.84 -2.64 0.88
C ALA A 210 -17.43 -1.60 -0.17
N SER A 211 -16.13 -1.43 -0.42
CA SER A 211 -15.60 -0.54 -1.46
C SER A 211 -16.13 -0.90 -2.85
N SER A 212 -16.24 -2.18 -3.17
CA SER A 212 -16.76 -2.64 -4.47
C SER A 212 -18.20 -2.19 -4.69
N PHE A 213 -19.06 -2.21 -3.65
CA PHE A 213 -20.44 -1.71 -3.77
C PHE A 213 -20.52 -0.22 -4.10
N PHE A 214 -19.55 0.60 -3.66
CA PHE A 214 -19.52 2.03 -3.95
C PHE A 214 -18.90 2.36 -5.31
N ILE A 215 -17.85 1.64 -5.71
CA ILE A 215 -17.09 1.94 -6.93
C ILE A 215 -17.82 1.42 -8.18
N LEU A 216 -18.45 0.24 -8.08
CA LEU A 216 -18.99 -0.48 -9.25
C LEU A 216 -20.10 0.32 -9.98
N PRO A 217 -21.11 0.92 -9.31
CA PRO A 217 -22.10 1.76 -9.99
C PRO A 217 -21.51 3.00 -10.66
N GLY A 218 -20.50 3.61 -10.03
CA GLY A 218 -19.81 4.79 -10.55
C GLY A 218 -19.01 4.48 -11.81
N MET A 219 -18.31 3.34 -11.85
CA MET A 219 -17.60 2.88 -13.04
C MET A 219 -18.55 2.46 -14.16
N THR A 220 -19.61 1.70 -13.85
CA THR A 220 -20.55 1.24 -14.88
C THR A 220 -21.31 2.40 -15.52
N GLY A 221 -21.72 3.41 -14.73
CA GLY A 221 -22.38 4.60 -15.28
C GLY A 221 -21.48 5.36 -16.25
N VAL A 222 -20.22 5.54 -15.87
CA VAL A 222 -19.19 6.24 -16.67
C VAL A 222 -18.82 5.48 -17.95
N ILE A 223 -18.73 4.15 -17.89
CA ILE A 223 -18.41 3.31 -19.06
C ILE A 223 -19.59 3.29 -20.05
N ILE A 224 -20.83 3.20 -19.57
CA ILE A 224 -22.02 3.12 -20.45
C ILE A 224 -22.28 4.45 -21.15
N THR A 225 -22.07 5.59 -20.48
CA THR A 225 -22.35 6.91 -21.07
C THR A 225 -21.28 7.41 -22.04
N HIS A 226 -20.08 6.84 -22.02
CA HIS A 226 -18.94 7.26 -22.83
C HIS A 226 -18.29 6.10 -23.60
N ALA A 227 -19.01 4.99 -23.81
CA ALA A 227 -18.51 3.78 -24.46
C ALA A 227 -18.01 4.01 -25.90
N ASP A 228 -18.63 4.94 -26.63
CA ASP A 228 -18.36 5.19 -28.04
C ASP A 228 -17.18 6.17 -28.27
N GLU A 229 -16.69 6.84 -27.24
CA GLU A 229 -15.62 7.87 -27.33
C GLU A 229 -14.46 7.55 -26.37
N ALA A 230 -13.65 6.55 -26.73
CA ALA A 230 -12.51 6.10 -25.91
C ALA A 230 -11.53 7.24 -25.58
N GLU A 231 -11.28 8.17 -26.50
CA GLU A 231 -10.39 9.31 -26.25
C GLU A 231 -10.93 10.28 -25.19
N GLN A 232 -12.23 10.57 -25.20
CA GLN A 232 -12.86 11.46 -24.21
C GLN A 232 -12.95 10.80 -22.83
N PHE A 233 -13.15 9.47 -22.81
CA PHE A 233 -13.13 8.67 -21.59
C PHE A 233 -11.78 8.77 -20.87
N PHE A 234 -10.66 8.55 -21.58
CA PHE A 234 -9.33 8.62 -20.98
C PHE A 234 -8.88 10.05 -20.69
N SER A 235 -9.22 11.04 -21.52
CA SER A 235 -8.70 12.41 -21.33
C SER A 235 -9.45 13.24 -20.29
N LEU A 236 -10.76 13.02 -20.10
CA LEU A 236 -11.59 13.87 -19.24
C LEU A 236 -12.29 13.10 -18.11
N VAL A 237 -12.89 11.96 -18.44
CA VAL A 237 -13.78 11.24 -17.51
C VAL A 237 -13.00 10.45 -16.47
N MET A 238 -12.00 9.68 -16.91
CA MET A 238 -11.12 8.89 -16.04
C MET A 238 -10.37 9.76 -15.00
N PRO A 239 -9.73 10.89 -15.37
CA PRO A 239 -9.09 11.79 -14.40
C PRO A 239 -10.06 12.31 -13.32
N ALA A 240 -11.26 12.70 -13.71
CA ALA A 240 -12.27 13.23 -12.80
C ALA A 240 -12.79 12.15 -11.85
N PHE A 241 -12.99 10.95 -12.36
CA PHE A 241 -13.38 9.78 -11.59
C PHE A 241 -12.30 9.41 -10.56
N MET A 242 -11.04 9.31 -10.97
CA MET A 242 -9.92 8.99 -10.08
C MET A 242 -9.73 10.04 -8.99
N ARG A 243 -9.81 11.34 -9.33
CA ARG A 243 -9.78 12.42 -8.33
C ARG A 243 -10.90 12.26 -7.29
N THR A 244 -12.10 11.95 -7.73
CA THR A 244 -13.25 11.75 -6.83
C THR A 244 -13.03 10.56 -5.91
N ILE A 245 -12.49 9.45 -6.43
CA ILE A 245 -12.13 8.28 -5.63
C ILE A 245 -11.09 8.64 -4.57
N TYR A 246 -10.01 9.35 -4.94
CA TYR A 246 -8.97 9.71 -3.96
C TYR A 246 -9.52 10.55 -2.81
N ILE A 247 -10.40 11.52 -3.12
CA ILE A 247 -11.03 12.37 -2.10
C ILE A 247 -11.95 11.55 -1.19
N ILE A 248 -12.84 10.74 -1.75
CA ILE A 248 -13.78 9.91 -0.96
C ILE A 248 -12.99 8.91 -0.11
N SER A 249 -12.02 8.22 -0.69
CA SER A 249 -11.19 7.22 -0.01
C SER A 249 -10.39 7.85 1.13
N PHE A 250 -9.86 9.06 0.95
CA PHE A 250 -9.18 9.81 2.01
C PHE A 250 -10.08 9.98 3.26
N PHE A 251 -11.33 10.43 3.09
CA PHE A 251 -12.23 10.62 4.23
C PHE A 251 -12.68 9.29 4.84
N VAL A 252 -12.97 8.29 4.01
CA VAL A 252 -13.40 6.95 4.46
C VAL A 252 -12.31 6.27 5.27
N GLU A 253 -11.06 6.31 4.81
CA GLU A 253 -9.92 5.71 5.52
C GLU A 253 -9.64 6.42 6.85
N ILE A 254 -9.76 7.75 6.93
CA ILE A 254 -9.68 8.47 8.21
C ILE A 254 -10.76 7.96 9.17
N PHE A 255 -12.01 7.90 8.71
CA PHE A 255 -13.12 7.45 9.53
C PHE A 255 -12.96 6.00 10.02
N LEU A 256 -12.63 5.08 9.12
CA LEU A 256 -12.41 3.68 9.47
C LEU A 256 -11.18 3.50 10.38
N SER A 257 -10.10 4.25 10.14
CA SER A 257 -8.90 4.21 11.00
C SER A 257 -9.23 4.62 12.44
N ALA A 258 -10.10 5.61 12.64
CA ALA A 258 -10.55 6.02 13.96
C ALA A 258 -11.33 4.89 14.65
N ILE A 259 -12.27 4.25 13.96
CA ILE A 259 -13.03 3.11 14.48
C ILE A 259 -12.08 1.97 14.91
N LEU A 260 -11.19 1.55 14.02
CA LEU A 260 -10.23 0.47 14.27
C LEU A 260 -9.27 0.80 15.43
N PHE A 261 -8.87 2.07 15.55
CA PHE A 261 -8.05 2.54 16.66
C PHE A 261 -8.79 2.42 18.00
N PHE A 262 -10.05 2.85 18.07
CA PHE A 262 -10.85 2.70 19.30
C PHE A 262 -11.11 1.23 19.65
N VAL A 263 -11.38 0.38 18.66
CA VAL A 263 -11.50 -1.07 18.87
C VAL A 263 -10.21 -1.64 19.46
N SER A 264 -9.06 -1.23 18.93
CA SER A 264 -7.75 -1.68 19.41
C SER A 264 -7.44 -1.21 20.84
N ASP A 265 -7.70 0.06 21.16
CA ASP A 265 -7.53 0.60 22.52
C ASP A 265 -8.47 -0.07 23.53
N TYR A 266 -9.71 -0.36 23.12
CA TYR A 266 -10.66 -1.09 23.95
C TYR A 266 -10.16 -2.51 24.29
N ILE A 267 -9.71 -3.25 23.27
CA ILE A 267 -9.17 -4.61 23.44
C ILE A 267 -7.95 -4.60 24.37
N MET A 268 -7.00 -3.68 24.15
CA MET A 268 -5.80 -3.56 24.98
C MET A 268 -6.11 -3.21 26.45
N ARG A 269 -7.19 -2.48 26.71
CA ARG A 269 -7.57 -2.09 28.08
C ARG A 269 -8.36 -3.14 28.83
N LYS A 270 -9.25 -3.88 28.15
CA LYS A 270 -10.24 -4.75 28.81
C LYS A 270 -10.03 -6.24 28.59
N CYS A 271 -9.34 -6.64 27.52
CA CYS A 271 -9.25 -8.04 27.09
C CYS A 271 -7.80 -8.52 26.97
N LEU A 272 -6.90 -8.04 27.84
CA LEU A 272 -5.50 -8.41 27.79
C LEU A 272 -5.33 -9.85 28.31
N ASN A 273 -5.13 -10.80 27.39
CA ASN A 273 -4.93 -12.20 27.71
C ASN A 273 -3.46 -12.58 27.44
N LEU A 274 -2.60 -12.40 28.45
CA LEU A 274 -1.15 -12.63 28.38
C LEU A 274 -0.74 -14.10 28.58
N ASP A 275 -1.70 -15.02 28.73
CA ASP A 275 -1.46 -16.46 28.90
C ASP A 275 -0.91 -17.18 27.65
#